data_AF-X0YY02-F1
#
_entry.id   AF-X0YY02-F1
#
_cell.length_a   1.000
_cell.length_b   1.000
_cell.length_c   1.000
_cell.angle_alpha   90.00
_cell.angle_beta   90.00
_cell.angle_gamma   90.00
#
_symmetry.space_group_name_H-M   'P 1'
#
loop_
_entity.id
_entity.type
_entity.pdbx_description
1 polymer ?
#
loop_
_entity_poly.entity_id
_entity_poly.type
_entity_poly.pdbx_seq_one_letter_code
_entity_poly.pdbx_strand_id
1 'polypeptide(L)'
;MDYAADAMAGVTYLNSRKEINHALIGLIGHSEGGMIAPMVAVQTSNIAFMVLIASPGLPIKEMEYSEQARDLKAKGASDDFIAKNRAMKENLFEVIRQETDGAAVLERFDMIIREFFEGLNEEERKITEISEENLDAYIHDQVQRLHSPWFRFYLPYDPGTVLKKVTCPVLTLNGEKDVQVPPKENLHAIERALKAGGNRHYTVRELPNLNHLLQTAETGSISEYGMIEETMSRTALQIIGDWILEQTGVK
;
A
#
# COMPACT_ATOMS: atom_id res chain seq x y z
N MET A 1 10.17 14.01 2.66
CA MET A 1 8.90 14.35 1.98
C MET A 1 7.80 13.85 2.89
N ASP A 2 6.83 14.69 3.24
CA ASP A 2 5.73 14.35 4.15
C ASP A 2 4.42 14.49 3.38
N TYR A 3 3.97 13.37 2.80
CA TYR A 3 2.79 13.36 1.94
C TYR A 3 1.50 13.75 2.67
N ALA A 4 1.41 13.49 3.97
CA ALA A 4 0.25 13.88 4.76
C ALA A 4 0.23 15.40 4.98
N ALA A 5 1.38 16.01 5.24
CA ALA A 5 1.49 17.47 5.31
C ALA A 5 1.14 18.14 3.97
N ASP A 6 1.63 17.59 2.84
CA ASP A 6 1.33 18.11 1.51
C ASP A 6 -0.18 18.00 1.17
N ALA A 7 -0.81 16.85 1.48
CA ALA A 7 -2.25 16.67 1.30
C ALA A 7 -3.08 17.59 2.22
N MET A 8 -2.65 17.78 3.47
CA MET A 8 -3.28 18.73 4.40
C MET A 8 -3.17 20.19 3.92
N ALA A 9 -2.05 20.56 3.30
CA ALA A 9 -1.90 21.87 2.67
C ALA A 9 -2.92 22.06 1.54
N GLY A 10 -3.20 21.02 0.76
CA GLY A 10 -4.27 21.02 -0.26
C GLY A 10 -5.65 21.27 0.35
N VAL A 11 -6.00 20.56 1.43
CA VAL A 11 -7.26 20.79 2.18
C VAL A 11 -7.34 22.23 2.69
N THR A 12 -6.27 22.73 3.30
CA THR A 12 -6.17 24.10 3.82
C THR A 12 -6.36 25.13 2.72
N TYR A 13 -5.74 24.91 1.56
CA TYR A 13 -5.88 25.77 0.40
C TYR A 13 -7.32 25.80 -0.12
N LEU A 14 -7.96 24.64 -0.33
CA LEU A 14 -9.37 24.56 -0.74
C LEU A 14 -10.29 25.27 0.24
N ASN A 15 -10.03 25.13 1.54
CA ASN A 15 -10.79 25.80 2.60
C ASN A 15 -10.62 27.34 2.61
N SER A 16 -9.59 27.87 1.95
CA SER A 16 -9.40 29.33 1.82
C SER A 16 -10.16 29.95 0.63
N ARG A 17 -10.65 29.12 -0.29
CA ARG A 17 -11.31 29.55 -1.54
C ARG A 17 -12.77 29.91 -1.29
N LYS A 18 -13.24 31.04 -1.84
CA LYS A 18 -14.63 31.51 -1.64
C LYS A 18 -15.64 30.78 -2.52
N GLU A 19 -15.16 30.21 -3.62
CA GLU A 19 -15.92 29.45 -4.61
C GLU A 19 -16.12 27.98 -4.22
N ILE A 20 -15.45 27.50 -3.17
CA ILE A 20 -15.56 26.14 -2.67
C ILE A 20 -16.50 26.12 -1.47
N ASN A 21 -17.45 25.18 -1.45
CA ASN A 21 -18.22 24.90 -0.25
C ASN A 21 -17.36 24.11 0.73
N HIS A 22 -16.91 24.78 1.80
CA HIS A 22 -16.00 24.23 2.81
C HIS A 22 -16.55 23.00 3.53
N ALA A 23 -17.88 22.85 3.59
CA ALA A 23 -18.54 21.70 4.20
C ALA A 23 -18.52 20.44 3.33
N LEU A 24 -18.06 20.53 2.08
CA LEU A 24 -18.10 19.44 1.09
C LEU A 24 -16.71 19.01 0.60
N ILE A 25 -15.65 19.37 1.32
CA ILE A 25 -14.28 18.94 0.98
C ILE A 25 -14.10 17.48 1.40
N GLY A 26 -13.71 16.62 0.45
CA GLY A 26 -13.41 15.21 0.69
C GLY A 26 -11.99 14.81 0.27
N LEU A 27 -11.60 13.59 0.60
CA LEU A 27 -10.30 13.01 0.24
C LEU A 27 -10.49 11.78 -0.63
N ILE A 28 -9.68 11.64 -1.68
CA ILE A 28 -9.59 10.42 -2.48
C ILE A 28 -8.13 9.98 -2.45
N GLY A 29 -7.90 8.76 -1.95
CA GLY A 29 -6.57 8.15 -1.85
C GLY A 29 -6.54 6.84 -2.60
N HIS A 30 -5.59 6.69 -3.54
CA HIS A 30 -5.34 5.46 -4.26
C HIS A 30 -4.05 4.81 -3.77
N SER A 31 -4.06 3.50 -3.54
CA SER A 31 -2.90 2.72 -3.11
C SER A 31 -2.26 3.34 -1.86
N GLU A 32 -1.01 3.79 -1.93
CA GLU A 32 -0.33 4.52 -0.86
C GLU A 32 -1.11 5.77 -0.39
N GLY A 33 -1.74 6.50 -1.31
CA GLY A 33 -2.60 7.63 -1.00
C GLY A 33 -3.80 7.26 -0.13
N GLY A 34 -4.25 6.00 -0.19
CA GLY A 34 -5.28 5.45 0.69
C GLY A 34 -4.84 5.31 2.16
N MET A 35 -3.54 5.30 2.43
CA MET A 35 -3.01 5.42 3.79
C MET A 35 -2.87 6.88 4.24
N ILE A 36 -2.49 7.76 3.32
CA ILE A 36 -2.30 9.18 3.59
C ILE A 36 -3.63 9.86 3.89
N ALA A 37 -4.70 9.56 3.13
CA ALA A 37 -5.99 10.19 3.32
C ALA A 37 -6.54 10.05 4.77
N PRO A 38 -6.54 8.86 5.41
CA PRO A 38 -6.86 8.72 6.82
C PRO A 38 -5.97 9.55 7.75
N MET A 39 -4.67 9.66 7.49
CA MET A 39 -3.76 10.47 8.31
C MET A 39 -4.15 11.96 8.30
N VAL A 40 -4.62 12.46 7.16
CA VAL A 40 -5.12 13.83 7.01
C VAL A 40 -6.50 13.96 7.67
N ALA A 41 -7.40 13.02 7.42
CA ALA A 41 -8.79 13.07 7.90
C ALA A 41 -8.90 13.09 9.43
N VAL A 42 -7.95 12.50 10.16
CA VAL A 42 -7.98 12.49 11.63
C VAL A 42 -7.38 13.74 12.27
N GLN A 43 -6.74 14.61 11.48
CA GLN A 43 -6.14 15.85 11.95
C GLN A 43 -7.08 17.06 11.83
N THR A 44 -8.21 16.91 11.14
CA THR A 44 -9.20 17.98 10.95
C THR A 44 -10.61 17.41 10.98
N SER A 45 -11.56 18.15 11.57
CA SER A 45 -12.97 17.76 11.56
C SER A 45 -13.68 18.13 10.25
N ASN A 46 -12.99 18.74 9.29
CA ASN A 46 -13.58 19.34 8.08
C ASN A 46 -13.48 18.46 6.83
N ILE A 47 -13.48 17.13 6.99
CA ILE A 47 -13.56 16.19 5.86
C ILE A 47 -14.98 15.62 5.78
N ALA A 48 -15.66 15.93 4.68
CA ALA A 48 -17.05 15.53 4.43
C ALA A 48 -17.18 14.06 4.06
N PHE A 49 -16.20 13.50 3.35
CA PHE A 49 -16.16 12.10 2.94
C PHE A 49 -14.73 11.68 2.58
N MET A 50 -14.49 10.37 2.52
CA MET A 50 -13.23 9.79 2.08
C MET A 50 -13.46 8.59 1.15
N VAL A 51 -12.70 8.51 0.07
CA VAL A 51 -12.69 7.37 -0.86
C VAL A 51 -11.30 6.74 -0.85
N LEU A 52 -11.23 5.46 -0.50
CA LEU A 52 -10.02 4.64 -0.46
C LEU A 52 -10.06 3.66 -1.62
N ILE A 53 -9.19 3.84 -2.60
CA ILE A 53 -9.11 3.00 -3.79
C ILE A 53 -7.88 2.11 -3.65
N ALA A 54 -8.04 0.80 -3.78
CA ALA A 54 -6.94 -0.16 -3.71
C ALA A 54 -6.02 0.05 -2.50
N SER A 55 -6.59 0.41 -1.35
CA SER A 55 -5.83 0.89 -0.19
C SER A 55 -5.33 -0.27 0.68
N PRO A 56 -4.07 -0.21 1.17
CA PRO A 56 -3.59 -1.08 2.24
C PRO A 56 -4.48 -0.99 3.48
N GLY A 57 -4.93 -2.14 3.97
CA GLY A 57 -5.68 -2.28 5.22
C GLY A 57 -4.92 -3.04 6.31
N LEU A 58 -3.91 -3.82 5.91
CA LEU A 58 -3.06 -4.60 6.79
C LEU A 58 -1.80 -3.80 7.18
N PRO A 59 -1.11 -4.19 8.28
CA PRO A 59 0.23 -3.69 8.57
C PRO A 59 1.16 -3.87 7.37
N ILE A 60 1.87 -2.81 6.99
CA ILE A 60 2.66 -2.76 5.76
C ILE A 60 3.74 -3.84 5.71
N LYS A 61 4.40 -4.07 6.85
CA LYS A 61 5.36 -5.16 6.99
C LYS A 61 4.78 -6.54 6.60
N GLU A 62 3.54 -6.85 7.01
CA GLU A 62 2.90 -8.12 6.67
C GLU A 62 2.48 -8.17 5.20
N MET A 63 2.17 -7.01 4.60
CA MET A 63 1.93 -6.91 3.16
C MET A 63 3.19 -7.21 2.36
N GLU A 64 4.33 -6.60 2.71
CA GLU A 64 5.62 -6.85 2.05
C GLU A 64 5.99 -8.35 2.09
N TYR A 65 5.79 -9.01 3.24
CA TYR A 65 6.02 -10.46 3.34
C TYR A 65 5.07 -11.27 2.47
N SER A 66 3.79 -10.91 2.47
CA SER A 66 2.76 -11.65 1.72
C SER A 66 2.93 -11.48 0.22
N GLU A 67 3.29 -10.27 -0.24
CA GLU A 67 3.61 -9.97 -1.63
C GLU A 67 4.82 -10.78 -2.10
N GLN A 68 5.91 -10.74 -1.33
CA GLN A 68 7.13 -11.49 -1.65
C GLN A 68 6.87 -13.00 -1.69
N ALA A 69 6.09 -13.54 -0.76
CA ALA A 69 5.73 -14.95 -0.75
C ALA A 69 4.92 -15.36 -2.00
N ARG A 70 3.98 -14.51 -2.44
CA ARG A 70 3.20 -14.76 -3.67
C ARG A 70 4.08 -14.73 -4.92
N ASP A 71 4.97 -13.74 -5.04
CA ASP A 71 5.91 -13.64 -6.16
C ASP A 71 6.81 -14.90 -6.24
N LEU A 72 7.40 -15.29 -5.12
CA LEU A 72 8.23 -16.50 -5.06
C LEU A 72 7.43 -17.76 -5.40
N LYS A 73 6.19 -17.88 -4.89
CA LYS A 73 5.32 -19.03 -5.20
C LYS A 73 4.98 -19.08 -6.69
N ALA A 74 4.70 -17.94 -7.32
CA ALA A 74 4.43 -17.85 -8.75
C ALA A 74 5.65 -18.23 -9.60
N LYS A 75 6.87 -17.99 -9.09
CA LYS A 75 8.14 -18.44 -9.68
C LYS A 75 8.50 -19.91 -9.39
N GLY A 76 7.63 -20.64 -8.69
CA GLY A 76 7.83 -22.07 -8.39
C GLY A 76 8.64 -22.36 -7.13
N ALA A 77 8.84 -21.37 -6.24
CA ALA A 77 9.54 -21.57 -4.97
C ALA A 77 8.83 -22.60 -4.07
N SER A 78 9.63 -23.38 -3.33
CA SER A 78 9.16 -24.22 -2.24
C SER A 78 8.74 -23.38 -1.04
N ASP A 79 7.87 -23.94 -0.18
CA ASP A 79 7.45 -23.27 1.05
C ASP A 79 8.64 -23.05 2.01
N ASP A 80 9.60 -23.98 2.01
CA ASP A 80 10.86 -23.86 2.77
C ASP A 80 11.68 -22.65 2.29
N PHE A 81 11.79 -22.47 0.96
CA PHE A 81 12.52 -21.33 0.42
C PHE A 81 11.81 -19.99 0.70
N ILE A 82 10.47 -19.97 0.64
CA ILE A 82 9.67 -18.80 1.04
C ILE A 82 9.91 -18.45 2.52
N ALA A 83 9.95 -19.45 3.40
CA ALA A 83 10.25 -19.25 4.82
C ALA A 83 11.68 -18.71 5.03
N LYS A 84 12.67 -19.24 4.31
CA LYS A 84 14.05 -18.75 4.34
C LYS A 84 14.17 -17.30 3.87
N ASN A 85 13.49 -16.95 2.78
CA ASN A 85 13.45 -15.57 2.27
C ASN A 85 12.79 -14.61 3.27
N ARG A 86 11.68 -15.03 3.88
CA ARG A 86 11.00 -14.27 4.95
C ARG A 86 11.95 -14.00 6.12
N ALA A 87 12.66 -15.02 6.61
CA ALA A 87 13.61 -14.85 7.71
C ALA A 87 14.72 -13.83 7.38
N MET A 88 15.25 -13.87 6.16
CA MET A 88 16.21 -12.86 5.68
C MET A 88 15.60 -11.45 5.71
N LYS A 89 14.38 -11.26 5.18
CA LYS A 89 13.71 -9.95 5.19
C LYS A 89 13.39 -9.45 6.60
N GLU A 90 13.00 -10.34 7.52
CA GLU A 90 12.79 -10.02 8.93
C GLU A 90 14.08 -9.47 9.57
N ASN A 91 15.23 -10.08 9.28
CA ASN A 91 16.53 -9.58 9.76
C ASN A 91 16.90 -8.21 9.15
N LEU A 92 16.68 -8.01 7.84
CA LEU A 92 16.90 -6.70 7.21
C LEU A 92 16.00 -5.62 7.82
N PHE A 93 14.75 -5.96 8.09
CA PHE A 93 13.76 -5.05 8.68
C PHE A 93 14.09 -4.70 10.13
N GLU A 94 14.69 -5.63 10.87
CA GLU A 94 15.16 -5.36 12.22
C GLU A 94 16.39 -4.43 12.22
N VAL A 95 17.31 -4.58 11.26
CA VAL A 95 18.46 -3.67 11.11
C VAL A 95 17.99 -2.23 10.90
N ILE A 96 17.12 -1.98 9.92
CA ILE A 96 16.60 -0.63 9.67
C ILE A 96 15.73 -0.12 10.82
N ARG A 97 15.12 -0.97 11.64
CA ARG A 97 14.42 -0.51 12.85
C ARG A 97 15.38 0.02 13.92
N GLN A 98 16.57 -0.58 14.05
CA GLN A 98 17.53 -0.30 15.12
C GLN A 98 18.59 0.74 14.73
N GLU A 99 19.00 0.75 13.46
CA GLU A 99 20.14 1.52 12.98
C GLU A 99 19.70 2.61 11.99
N THR A 100 20.33 3.77 12.09
CA THR A 100 20.10 4.94 11.24
C THR A 100 21.34 5.34 10.45
N ASP A 101 22.55 4.97 10.91
CA ASP A 101 23.78 5.20 10.17
C ASP A 101 23.84 4.34 8.90
N GLY A 102 24.02 4.99 7.75
CA GLY A 102 23.97 4.31 6.45
C GLY A 102 25.12 3.32 6.26
N ALA A 103 26.30 3.59 6.81
CA ALA A 103 27.45 2.69 6.69
C ALA A 103 27.24 1.42 7.54
N ALA A 104 26.75 1.57 8.76
CA ALA A 104 26.39 0.44 9.62
C ALA A 104 25.23 -0.39 9.04
N VAL A 105 24.22 0.24 8.43
CA VAL A 105 23.15 -0.48 7.71
C VAL A 105 23.71 -1.27 6.53
N LEU A 106 24.59 -0.67 5.72
CA LEU A 106 25.23 -1.35 4.60
C LEU A 106 26.03 -2.57 5.06
N GLU A 107 26.85 -2.43 6.10
CA GLU A 107 27.64 -3.53 6.66
C GLU A 107 26.75 -4.71 7.11
N ARG A 108 25.68 -4.42 7.86
CA ARG A 108 24.76 -5.48 8.33
C ARG A 108 23.95 -6.10 7.19
N PHE A 109 23.54 -5.31 6.20
CA PHE A 109 22.84 -5.83 5.01
C PHE A 109 23.74 -6.74 4.18
N ASP A 110 25.00 -6.33 3.97
CA ASP A 110 26.00 -7.13 3.25
C ASP A 110 26.15 -8.50 3.90
N MET A 111 26.37 -8.54 5.23
CA MET A 111 26.46 -9.80 5.97
C MET A 111 25.22 -10.69 5.80
N ILE A 112 24.02 -10.14 6.03
CA ILE A 112 22.76 -10.91 6.00
C ILE A 112 22.48 -11.45 4.58
N ILE A 113 22.68 -10.62 3.55
CA ILE A 113 22.35 -10.98 2.17
C ILE A 113 23.38 -11.97 1.62
N ARG A 114 24.68 -11.81 1.92
CA ARG A 114 25.70 -12.77 1.52
C ARG A 114 25.51 -14.12 2.19
N GLU A 115 25.22 -14.16 3.49
CA GLU A 115 24.91 -15.41 4.20
C GLU A 115 23.67 -16.10 3.59
N PHE A 116 22.61 -15.34 3.31
CA PHE A 116 21.42 -15.85 2.64
C PHE A 116 21.77 -16.47 1.29
N PHE A 117 22.56 -15.76 0.47
CA PHE A 117 22.98 -16.15 -0.86
C PHE A 117 23.88 -17.39 -0.87
N GLU A 118 24.88 -17.45 0.01
CA GLU A 118 25.75 -18.62 0.19
C GLU A 118 24.95 -19.88 0.51
N GLY A 119 23.90 -19.74 1.33
CA GLY A 119 23.02 -20.85 1.67
C GLY A 119 22.07 -21.30 0.55
N LEU A 120 21.99 -20.58 -0.59
CA LEU A 120 21.07 -20.93 -1.68
C LEU A 120 21.59 -22.08 -2.55
N ASN A 121 20.70 -23.01 -2.89
CA ASN A 121 20.97 -24.00 -3.93
C ASN A 121 20.83 -23.40 -5.35
N GLU A 122 21.16 -24.18 -6.38
CA GLU A 122 21.14 -23.70 -7.77
C GLU A 122 19.75 -23.27 -8.26
N GLU A 123 18.70 -23.98 -7.85
CA GLU A 123 17.31 -23.65 -8.21
C GLU A 123 16.85 -22.36 -7.51
N GLU A 124 17.15 -22.22 -6.22
CA GLU A 124 16.84 -21.01 -5.45
C GLU A 124 17.55 -19.77 -6.01
N ARG A 125 18.82 -19.90 -6.41
CA ARG A 125 19.57 -18.81 -7.05
C ARG A 125 18.89 -18.36 -8.34
N LYS A 126 18.46 -19.30 -9.19
CA LYS A 126 17.70 -19.00 -10.42
C LYS A 126 16.39 -18.27 -10.11
N ILE A 127 15.65 -18.67 -9.07
CA ILE A 127 14.40 -18.02 -8.67
C ILE A 127 14.64 -16.58 -8.17
N THR A 128 15.72 -16.35 -7.42
CA THR A 128 16.04 -14.99 -6.92
C THR A 128 16.60 -14.05 -7.98
N GLU A 129 17.14 -14.61 -9.07
CA GLU A 129 17.92 -13.87 -10.08
C GLU A 129 19.18 -13.18 -9.49
N ILE A 130 19.60 -13.58 -8.28
CA ILE A 130 20.84 -13.11 -7.65
C ILE A 130 21.98 -14.03 -8.09
N SER A 131 23.11 -13.44 -8.47
CA SER A 131 24.35 -14.11 -8.87
C SER A 131 25.54 -13.41 -8.21
N GLU A 132 26.71 -14.06 -8.25
CA GLU A 132 27.96 -13.46 -7.76
C GLU A 132 28.26 -12.12 -8.46
N GLU A 133 27.87 -12.01 -9.73
CA GLU A 133 28.13 -10.84 -10.57
C GLU A 133 27.24 -9.64 -10.20
N ASN A 134 26.04 -9.87 -9.65
CA ASN A 134 25.10 -8.81 -9.31
C ASN A 134 24.86 -8.61 -7.80
N LEU A 135 25.49 -9.42 -6.95
CA LEU A 135 25.26 -9.45 -5.51
C LEU A 135 25.50 -8.07 -4.86
N ASP A 136 26.60 -7.41 -5.20
CA ASP A 136 26.93 -6.08 -4.67
C ASP A 136 25.88 -5.03 -5.07
N ALA A 137 25.41 -5.09 -6.32
CA ALA A 137 24.36 -4.20 -6.80
C ALA A 137 23.02 -4.49 -6.10
N TYR A 138 22.67 -5.77 -5.92
CA TYR A 138 21.47 -6.16 -5.17
C TYR A 138 21.50 -5.64 -3.73
N ILE A 139 22.63 -5.81 -3.03
CA ILE A 139 22.82 -5.29 -1.66
C ILE A 139 22.65 -3.77 -1.63
N HIS A 140 23.31 -3.07 -2.56
CA HIS A 140 23.21 -1.62 -2.67
C HIS A 140 21.75 -1.17 -2.88
N ASP A 141 21.02 -1.81 -3.79
CA ASP A 141 19.62 -1.50 -4.09
C ASP A 141 18.70 -1.76 -2.88
N GLN A 142 18.93 -2.86 -2.14
CA GLN A 142 18.20 -3.11 -0.90
C GLN A 142 18.46 -2.02 0.13
N VAL A 143 19.70 -1.58 0.31
CA VAL A 143 20.05 -0.48 1.24
C VAL A 143 19.38 0.82 0.79
N GLN A 144 19.51 1.21 -0.47
CA GLN A 144 18.91 2.45 -0.99
C GLN A 144 17.39 2.48 -0.79
N ARG A 145 16.71 1.37 -1.06
CA ARG A 145 15.26 1.28 -0.87
C ARG A 145 14.87 1.32 0.61
N LEU A 146 15.40 0.39 1.41
CA LEU A 146 14.94 0.12 2.78
C LEU A 146 15.43 1.15 3.79
N HIS A 147 16.58 1.78 3.56
CA HIS A 147 17.12 2.83 4.42
C HIS A 147 16.53 4.22 4.12
N SER A 148 15.82 4.38 3.01
CA SER A 148 15.22 5.66 2.64
C SER A 148 14.30 6.21 3.75
N PRO A 149 14.24 7.55 3.95
CA PRO A 149 13.36 8.14 4.95
C PRO A 149 11.90 7.72 4.80
N TRP A 150 11.43 7.59 3.56
CA TRP A 150 10.07 7.13 3.27
C TRP A 150 9.85 5.69 3.74
N PHE A 151 10.75 4.76 3.38
CA PHE A 151 10.56 3.35 3.73
C PHE A 151 10.65 3.10 5.24
N ARG A 152 11.49 3.86 5.95
CA ARG A 152 11.57 3.81 7.42
C ARG A 152 10.29 4.25 8.11
N PHE A 153 9.52 5.15 7.50
CA PHE A 153 8.18 5.53 7.96
C PHE A 153 7.12 4.51 7.54
N TYR A 154 7.15 4.11 6.27
CA TYR A 154 6.16 3.24 5.63
C TYR A 154 6.14 1.83 6.24
N LEU A 155 7.30 1.22 6.45
CA LEU A 155 7.41 -0.18 6.85
C LEU A 155 6.74 -0.52 8.20
N PRO A 156 6.97 0.24 9.30
CA PRO A 156 6.31 -0.02 10.57
C PRO A 156 4.85 0.47 10.60
N TYR A 157 4.35 1.11 9.53
CA TYR A 157 3.02 1.68 9.54
C TYR A 157 1.94 0.59 9.56
N ASP A 158 0.97 0.79 10.46
CA ASP A 158 -0.26 0.00 10.54
C ASP A 158 -1.45 0.92 10.21
N PRO A 159 -2.02 0.82 8.99
CA PRO A 159 -3.18 1.60 8.57
C PRO A 159 -4.36 1.48 9.55
N GLY A 160 -4.54 0.31 10.16
CA GLY A 160 -5.64 0.04 11.09
C GLY A 160 -5.63 0.95 12.33
N THR A 161 -4.46 1.45 12.75
CA THR A 161 -4.34 2.36 13.91
C THR A 161 -4.96 3.73 13.65
N VAL A 162 -4.81 4.25 12.43
CA VAL A 162 -5.35 5.54 12.01
C VAL A 162 -6.79 5.40 11.56
N LEU A 163 -7.12 4.33 10.82
CA LEU A 163 -8.49 4.04 10.36
C LEU A 163 -9.50 3.95 11.52
N LYS A 164 -9.09 3.42 12.69
CA LYS A 164 -9.92 3.42 13.92
C LYS A 164 -10.32 4.81 14.42
N LYS A 165 -9.64 5.87 13.99
CA LYS A 165 -9.92 7.25 14.41
C LYS A 165 -10.75 8.02 13.38
N VAL A 166 -10.96 7.45 12.20
CA VAL A 166 -11.69 8.11 11.10
C VAL A 166 -13.18 8.14 11.43
N THR A 167 -13.76 9.34 11.43
CA THR A 167 -15.19 9.57 11.75
C THR A 167 -16.03 9.99 10.55
N CYS A 168 -15.41 10.50 9.47
CA CYS A 168 -16.16 10.87 8.25
C CYS A 168 -16.69 9.62 7.53
N PRO A 169 -17.72 9.76 6.67
CA PRO A 169 -18.13 8.71 5.75
C PRO A 169 -16.97 8.18 4.91
N VAL A 170 -16.88 6.85 4.74
CA VAL A 170 -15.82 6.19 3.97
C VAL A 170 -16.37 5.26 2.91
N LEU A 171 -15.93 5.42 1.66
CA LEU A 171 -16.03 4.38 0.64
C LEU A 171 -14.66 3.72 0.50
N THR A 172 -14.58 2.40 0.65
CA THR A 172 -13.37 1.64 0.31
C THR A 172 -13.68 0.67 -0.80
N LEU A 173 -12.83 0.63 -1.82
CA LEU A 173 -13.00 -0.25 -2.96
C LEU A 173 -11.69 -0.77 -3.55
N ASN A 174 -11.69 -2.04 -3.95
CA ASN A 174 -10.58 -2.69 -4.65
C ASN A 174 -11.12 -3.46 -5.86
N GLY A 175 -10.27 -3.64 -6.86
CA GLY A 175 -10.53 -4.59 -7.94
C GLY A 175 -10.31 -6.03 -7.47
N GLU A 176 -11.16 -6.96 -7.92
CA GLU A 176 -11.05 -8.40 -7.63
C GLU A 176 -9.69 -8.98 -8.05
N LYS A 177 -9.11 -8.46 -9.13
CA LYS A 177 -7.82 -8.89 -9.69
C LYS A 177 -6.66 -8.03 -9.21
N ASP A 178 -6.83 -7.27 -8.14
CA ASP A 178 -5.72 -6.53 -7.54
C ASP A 178 -4.71 -7.49 -6.91
N VAL A 179 -3.52 -7.60 -7.51
CA VAL A 179 -2.43 -8.44 -7.04
C VAL A 179 -1.47 -7.73 -6.08
N GLN A 180 -1.47 -6.40 -6.10
CA GLN A 180 -0.60 -5.57 -5.25
C GLN A 180 -1.23 -5.40 -3.87
N VAL A 181 -2.52 -5.10 -3.84
CA VAL A 181 -3.33 -4.94 -2.62
C VAL A 181 -4.52 -5.90 -2.69
N PRO A 182 -4.31 -7.20 -2.39
CA PRO A 182 -5.34 -8.21 -2.47
C PRO A 182 -6.64 -7.79 -1.78
N PRO A 183 -7.78 -7.81 -2.49
CA PRO A 183 -9.00 -7.14 -2.05
C PRO A 183 -9.55 -7.77 -0.77
N LYS A 184 -9.58 -9.10 -0.70
CA LYS A 184 -10.20 -9.85 0.40
C LYS A 184 -9.60 -9.50 1.76
N GLU A 185 -8.28 -9.56 1.91
CA GLU A 185 -7.67 -9.27 3.21
C GLU A 185 -7.70 -7.77 3.54
N ASN A 186 -7.45 -6.91 2.56
CA ASN A 186 -7.33 -5.47 2.78
C ASN A 186 -8.68 -4.79 3.04
N LEU A 187 -9.70 -5.06 2.22
CA LEU A 187 -11.06 -4.52 2.44
C LEU A 187 -11.61 -4.97 3.80
N HIS A 188 -11.41 -6.24 4.15
CA HIS A 188 -11.84 -6.76 5.45
C HIS A 188 -11.06 -6.14 6.61
N ALA A 189 -9.75 -5.87 6.45
CA ALA A 189 -8.96 -5.19 7.48
C ALA A 189 -9.39 -3.73 7.68
N ILE A 190 -9.65 -2.99 6.59
CA ILE A 190 -10.19 -1.62 6.64
C ILE A 190 -11.55 -1.61 7.34
N GLU A 191 -12.46 -2.49 6.94
CA GLU A 191 -13.78 -2.61 7.55
C GLU A 191 -13.69 -2.88 9.06
N ARG A 192 -12.86 -3.85 9.46
CA ARG A 192 -12.66 -4.15 10.90
C ARG A 192 -12.12 -2.95 11.67
N ALA A 193 -11.19 -2.19 11.09
CA ALA A 193 -10.61 -1.02 11.73
C ALA A 193 -11.66 0.10 11.91
N LEU A 194 -12.42 0.43 10.87
CA LEU A 194 -13.49 1.43 10.92
C LEU A 194 -14.57 1.04 11.95
N LYS A 195 -15.00 -0.24 11.93
CA LYS A 195 -15.96 -0.77 12.89
C LYS A 195 -15.45 -0.71 14.33
N ALA A 196 -14.19 -1.08 14.56
CA ALA A 196 -13.55 -1.01 15.88
C ALA A 196 -13.41 0.44 16.37
N GLY A 197 -13.26 1.41 15.45
CA GLY A 197 -13.28 2.84 15.72
C GLY A 197 -14.66 3.42 16.04
N GLY A 198 -15.73 2.62 15.87
CA GLY A 198 -17.11 3.08 16.05
C GLY A 198 -17.69 3.83 14.85
N ASN A 199 -16.97 3.88 13.72
CA ASN A 199 -17.51 4.46 12.49
C ASN A 199 -18.57 3.52 11.91
N ARG A 200 -19.78 4.05 11.70
CA ARG A 200 -20.93 3.32 11.14
C ARG A 200 -21.28 3.76 9.72
N HIS A 201 -20.58 4.76 9.20
CA HIS A 201 -20.83 5.37 7.90
C HIS A 201 -19.73 4.91 6.94
N TYR A 202 -19.77 3.64 6.55
CA TYR A 202 -18.81 3.13 5.59
C TYR A 202 -19.48 2.19 4.58
N THR A 203 -18.91 2.18 3.37
CA THR A 203 -19.28 1.32 2.26
C THR A 203 -18.04 0.58 1.79
N VAL A 204 -18.14 -0.75 1.67
CA VAL A 204 -17.08 -1.63 1.16
C VAL A 204 -17.51 -2.20 -0.19
N ARG A 205 -16.64 -2.16 -1.20
CA ARG A 205 -16.90 -2.71 -2.53
C ARG A 205 -15.68 -3.46 -3.08
N GLU A 206 -15.90 -4.72 -3.45
CA GLU A 206 -14.99 -5.44 -4.33
C GLU A 206 -15.57 -5.41 -5.73
N LEU A 207 -14.78 -4.96 -6.71
CA LEU A 207 -15.24 -4.75 -8.08
C LEU A 207 -14.73 -5.87 -9.00
N PRO A 208 -15.63 -6.65 -9.63
CA PRO A 208 -15.25 -7.83 -10.39
C PRO A 208 -14.43 -7.47 -11.63
N ASN A 209 -13.47 -8.33 -11.96
CA ASN A 209 -12.59 -8.21 -13.13
C ASN A 209 -11.69 -6.96 -13.21
N LEU A 210 -11.62 -6.15 -12.15
CA LEU A 210 -10.77 -4.96 -12.13
C LEU A 210 -9.42 -5.23 -11.47
N ASN A 211 -8.35 -4.63 -11.99
CA ASN A 211 -7.00 -4.67 -11.41
C ASN A 211 -6.78 -3.59 -10.33
N HIS A 212 -5.54 -3.41 -9.90
CA HIS A 212 -5.12 -2.40 -8.92
C HIS A 212 -5.45 -0.95 -9.31
N LEU A 213 -5.47 -0.64 -10.61
CA LEU A 213 -5.80 0.69 -11.15
C LEU A 213 -7.31 0.85 -11.42
N LEU A 214 -8.11 -0.16 -11.04
CA LEU A 214 -9.52 -0.31 -11.39
C LEU A 214 -9.78 -0.37 -12.90
N GLN A 215 -8.83 -0.88 -13.68
CA GLN A 215 -9.01 -1.17 -15.11
C GLN A 215 -9.52 -2.60 -15.29
N THR A 216 -10.33 -2.82 -16.32
CA THR A 216 -10.77 -4.15 -16.72
C THR A 216 -9.56 -4.96 -17.18
N ALA A 217 -9.27 -6.06 -16.47
CA ALA A 217 -8.05 -6.83 -16.67
C ALA A 217 -8.33 -8.32 -16.81
N GLU A 218 -7.43 -9.04 -17.48
CA GLU A 218 -7.50 -10.50 -17.57
C GLU A 218 -6.85 -11.15 -16.35
N THR A 219 -5.64 -10.72 -16.01
CA THR A 219 -4.85 -11.32 -14.91
C THR A 219 -4.67 -10.39 -13.71
N GLY A 220 -4.69 -9.07 -13.93
CA GLY A 220 -4.37 -8.07 -12.92
C GLY A 220 -2.87 -7.74 -12.81
N SER A 221 -2.03 -8.41 -13.61
CA SER A 221 -0.59 -8.21 -13.63
C SER A 221 -0.21 -6.77 -13.94
N ILE A 222 0.86 -6.28 -13.29
CA ILE A 222 1.43 -4.95 -13.53
C ILE A 222 1.83 -4.79 -15.00
N SER A 223 2.25 -5.87 -15.67
CA SER A 223 2.61 -5.86 -17.09
C SER A 223 1.44 -5.50 -18.02
N GLU A 224 0.19 -5.66 -17.57
CA GLU A 224 -1.00 -5.31 -18.36
C GLU A 224 -1.29 -3.80 -18.34
N TYR A 225 -0.82 -3.05 -17.34
CA TYR A 225 -1.32 -1.69 -17.07
C TYR A 225 -1.13 -0.73 -18.24
N GLY A 226 0.05 -0.74 -18.85
CA GLY A 226 0.37 0.09 -20.01
C GLY A 226 -0.22 -0.43 -21.33
N MET A 227 -0.74 -1.66 -21.35
CA MET A 227 -1.35 -2.29 -22.52
C MET A 227 -2.86 -2.08 -22.56
N ILE A 228 -3.48 -1.81 -21.41
CA ILE A 228 -4.91 -1.52 -21.29
C ILE A 228 -5.15 -0.04 -21.57
N GLU A 229 -5.94 0.26 -22.61
CA GLU A 229 -6.30 1.64 -22.99
C GLU A 229 -7.18 2.34 -21.94
N GLU A 230 -8.03 1.58 -21.25
CA GLU A 230 -8.90 2.11 -20.19
C GLU A 230 -8.07 2.67 -19.04
N THR A 231 -8.26 3.95 -18.65
CA THR A 231 -7.58 4.53 -17.49
C THR A 231 -8.15 4.02 -16.17
N MET A 232 -9.47 4.02 -16.05
CA MET A 232 -10.24 3.50 -14.94
C MET A 232 -11.61 3.08 -15.47
N SER A 233 -12.14 1.97 -14.97
CA SER A 233 -13.46 1.49 -15.36
C SER A 233 -14.54 2.53 -15.19
N ARG A 234 -15.37 2.72 -16.22
CA ARG A 234 -16.58 3.57 -16.12
C ARG A 234 -17.48 3.14 -14.97
N THR A 235 -17.56 1.85 -14.70
CA THR A 235 -18.33 1.32 -13.57
C THR A 235 -17.75 1.79 -12.24
N ALA A 236 -16.42 1.73 -12.08
CA ALA A 236 -15.76 2.24 -10.87
C ALA A 236 -15.98 3.75 -10.69
N LEU A 237 -15.79 4.54 -11.77
CA LEU A 237 -16.03 5.98 -11.76
C LEU A 237 -17.47 6.33 -11.38
N GLN A 238 -18.44 5.60 -11.92
CA GLN A 238 -19.86 5.79 -11.60
C GLN A 238 -20.15 5.48 -10.13
N ILE A 239 -19.64 4.36 -9.60
CA ILE A 239 -19.81 3.99 -8.18
C ILE A 239 -19.22 5.06 -7.26
N ILE A 240 -18.01 5.54 -7.54
CA ILE A 240 -17.36 6.59 -6.76
C ILE A 240 -18.18 7.88 -6.82
N GLY A 241 -18.54 8.31 -8.04
CA GLY A 241 -19.29 9.54 -8.27
C GLY A 241 -20.66 9.54 -7.58
N ASP A 242 -21.44 8.48 -7.77
CA ASP A 242 -22.77 8.34 -7.17
C ASP A 242 -22.71 8.33 -5.65
N TRP A 243 -21.73 7.62 -5.08
CA TRP A 243 -21.55 7.59 -3.63
C TRP A 243 -21.17 8.97 -3.08
N ILE A 244 -20.30 9.72 -3.76
CA ILE A 244 -19.95 11.10 -3.35
C ILE A 244 -21.17 12.01 -3.43
N LEU A 245 -21.97 11.92 -4.49
CA LEU A 245 -23.21 12.70 -4.62
C LEU A 245 -24.21 12.36 -3.51
N GLU A 246 -24.32 11.09 -3.14
CA GLU A 246 -25.14 10.65 -2.00
C GLU A 246 -24.64 11.25 -0.67
N GLN A 247 -23.33 11.26 -0.41
CA GLN A 247 -22.78 11.82 0.83
C GLN A 247 -22.93 13.34 0.92
N THR A 248 -22.88 14.03 -0.22
CA THR A 248 -22.87 15.50 -0.28
C THR A 248 -24.26 16.10 -0.51
N GLY A 249 -25.23 15.33 -1.01
CA GLY A 249 -26.56 15.81 -1.34
C GLY A 249 -26.61 16.78 -2.53
N VAL A 250 -25.52 16.90 -3.29
CA VAL A 250 -25.44 17.73 -4.50
C VAL A 250 -26.24 17.04 -5.61
N LYS A 251 -27.09 17.80 -6.31
CA LYS A 251 -27.95 17.34 -7.40
C LYS A 251 -27.49 17.90 -8.74
#